data_AF-A0AAW4R2S9-F1
#
_entry.id   AF-A0AAW4R2S9-F1
#
_cell.length_a   1.000
_cell.length_b   1.000
_cell.length_c   1.000
_cell.angle_alpha   90.00
_cell.angle_beta   90.00
_cell.angle_gamma   90.00
#
_symmetry.space_group_name_H-M   'P 1'
#
loop_
_entity.id
_entity.type
_entity.pdbx_description
1 polymer ?
#
loop_
_entity_poly.entity_id
_entity_poly.type
_entity_poly.pdbx_seq_one_letter_code
_entity_poly.pdbx_strand_id
1 'polypeptide(L)'
;MKKLLMVIGLTFLMLAGCSNGNFEKAMDEGKTALTNKEYKNALSSFEQALDEKKDDSDAKVLVEQTKAMIEAVKLKEETKIEESIKSFEKVENMKNGNTTLIKQAKEERTALLAILEQKKKYSEQLTKSEELISKKNYAEAREILNKLVAETKDNKKLEEYNKKAVGLVTKINEEEKNAKSESPTKAQKTTAVTTQKVATEKNQKAETEKNQKTETEKNQKVEAEKNQKTETEKKQNAFTFEKAKEYIKNEYKEDYDYTLENTQVENGKKYYQIRVRTTYKIEGAAGPGFTGVFKVFEDGTIIELH
;
A
#
# COMPACT_ATOMS: atom_id res chain seq x y z
N MET A 1 -54.49 4.46 -37.56
CA MET A 1 -55.12 3.18 -37.95
C MET A 1 -54.17 2.44 -38.88
N LYS A 2 -53.89 1.17 -38.56
CA LYS A 2 -53.74 -0.01 -39.44
C LYS A 2 -52.60 0.00 -40.49
N LYS A 3 -51.57 -0.84 -40.27
CA LYS A 3 -51.26 -2.14 -40.96
C LYS A 3 -50.41 -1.94 -42.23
N LEU A 4 -49.14 -2.38 -42.23
CA LEU A 4 -48.63 -3.72 -42.61
C LEU A 4 -48.68 -3.97 -44.13
N LEU A 5 -47.51 -4.24 -44.74
CA LEU A 5 -47.22 -5.13 -45.89
C LEU A 5 -45.70 -4.97 -46.16
N MET A 6 -44.78 -5.82 -45.67
CA MET A 6 -44.51 -7.22 -46.04
C MET A 6 -44.12 -7.40 -47.52
N VAL A 7 -42.82 -7.34 -47.80
CA VAL A 7 -42.18 -8.07 -48.91
C VAL A 7 -40.87 -8.65 -48.38
N ILE A 8 -40.95 -9.90 -47.93
CA ILE A 8 -39.82 -10.76 -47.60
C ILE A 8 -39.29 -11.27 -48.95
N GLY A 9 -38.23 -10.65 -49.43
CA GLY A 9 -37.37 -11.22 -50.46
C GLY A 9 -36.45 -12.24 -49.79
N LEU A 10 -36.85 -13.50 -49.80
CA LEU A 10 -36.08 -14.64 -49.33
C LEU A 10 -34.91 -14.89 -50.31
N THR A 11 -33.84 -14.11 -50.20
CA THR A 11 -32.55 -14.48 -50.77
C THR A 11 -31.99 -15.62 -49.93
N PHE A 12 -32.23 -16.84 -50.41
CA PHE A 12 -31.45 -18.02 -50.11
C PHE A 12 -29.98 -17.75 -50.46
N LEU A 13 -29.20 -17.24 -49.50
CA LEU A 13 -27.76 -17.46 -49.49
C LEU A 13 -27.53 -18.92 -49.09
N MET A 14 -27.51 -19.78 -50.09
CA MET A 14 -26.82 -21.08 -50.03
C MET A 14 -25.33 -20.80 -49.80
N LEU A 15 -24.94 -20.58 -48.53
CA LEU A 15 -23.55 -20.69 -48.10
C LEU A 15 -23.25 -22.17 -47.91
N ALA A 16 -23.08 -22.90 -49.01
CA ALA A 16 -22.37 -24.17 -48.98
C ALA A 16 -20.85 -23.86 -48.95
N GLY A 17 -20.16 -24.35 -47.93
CA GLY A 17 -18.73 -24.65 -48.05
C GLY A 17 -17.74 -23.82 -47.24
N CYS A 18 -17.84 -23.88 -45.91
CA CYS A 18 -16.71 -24.23 -45.03
C CYS A 18 -17.36 -24.87 -43.80
N SER A 19 -17.39 -26.21 -43.74
CA SER A 19 -17.66 -26.88 -42.46
C SER A 19 -16.42 -26.63 -41.60
N ASN A 20 -16.34 -25.46 -40.94
CA ASN A 20 -15.36 -25.24 -39.88
C ASN A 20 -15.51 -26.44 -38.94
N GLY A 21 -14.46 -27.23 -38.78
CA GLY A 21 -14.51 -28.38 -37.90
C GLY A 21 -14.88 -27.93 -36.48
N ASN A 22 -15.27 -28.87 -35.64
CA ASN A 22 -15.58 -28.59 -34.23
C ASN A 22 -14.42 -27.83 -33.54
N PHE A 23 -13.17 -28.09 -33.96
CA PHE A 23 -11.99 -27.36 -33.54
C PHE A 23 -12.04 -25.86 -33.86
N GLU A 24 -12.20 -25.49 -35.13
CA GLU A 24 -12.15 -24.08 -35.57
C GLU A 24 -13.29 -23.28 -34.92
N LYS A 25 -14.48 -23.89 -34.82
CA LYS A 25 -15.63 -23.30 -34.12
C LYS A 25 -15.32 -23.02 -32.65
N ALA A 26 -14.76 -23.99 -31.94
CA ALA A 26 -14.39 -23.84 -30.53
C ALA A 26 -13.29 -22.78 -30.33
N MET A 27 -12.30 -22.71 -31.22
CA MET A 27 -11.27 -21.66 -31.20
C MET A 27 -11.86 -20.25 -31.39
N ASP A 28 -12.83 -20.09 -32.31
CA ASP A 28 -13.47 -18.80 -32.57
C ASP A 28 -14.40 -18.37 -31.42
N GLU A 29 -15.15 -19.32 -30.84
CA GLU A 29 -15.95 -19.10 -29.63
C GLU A 29 -15.07 -18.66 -28.46
N GLY A 30 -13.93 -19.31 -28.25
CA GLY A 30 -12.99 -18.92 -27.20
C GLY A 30 -12.43 -17.51 -27.40
N LYS A 31 -12.00 -17.16 -28.62
CA LYS A 31 -11.53 -15.80 -28.94
C LYS A 31 -12.62 -14.74 -28.77
N THR A 32 -13.86 -15.08 -29.10
CA THR A 32 -15.03 -14.20 -28.89
C THR A 32 -15.25 -13.96 -27.39
N ALA A 33 -15.22 -15.03 -26.59
CA ALA A 33 -15.34 -14.93 -25.13
C ALA A 33 -14.21 -14.10 -24.50
N LEU A 34 -12.96 -14.20 -25.00
CA LEU A 34 -11.85 -13.33 -24.56
C LEU A 34 -12.13 -11.85 -24.82
N THR A 35 -12.70 -11.52 -25.98
CA THR A 35 -13.08 -10.14 -26.32
C THR A 35 -14.13 -9.61 -25.34
N ASN A 36 -15.04 -10.47 -24.89
CA ASN A 36 -16.08 -10.15 -23.90
C ASN A 36 -15.58 -10.24 -22.45
N LYS A 37 -14.29 -10.53 -22.22
CA LYS A 37 -13.68 -10.76 -20.89
C LYS A 37 -14.30 -11.92 -20.11
N GLU A 38 -14.94 -12.86 -20.80
CA GLU A 38 -15.55 -14.06 -20.24
C GLU A 38 -14.52 -15.18 -20.14
N TYR A 39 -13.47 -14.99 -19.32
CA TYR A 39 -12.28 -15.87 -19.34
C TYR A 39 -12.58 -17.34 -19.04
N LYS A 40 -13.58 -17.62 -18.19
CA LYS A 40 -14.00 -19.01 -17.90
C LYS A 40 -14.67 -19.67 -19.11
N ASN A 41 -15.52 -18.93 -19.83
CA ASN A 41 -16.15 -19.43 -21.05
C ASN A 41 -15.09 -19.64 -22.14
N ALA A 42 -14.17 -18.68 -22.27
CA ALA A 42 -13.05 -18.80 -23.20
C ALA A 42 -12.20 -20.04 -22.93
N LEU A 43 -11.87 -20.30 -21.66
CA LEU A 43 -11.11 -21.48 -21.26
C LEU A 43 -11.85 -22.76 -21.67
N SER A 44 -13.14 -22.86 -21.37
CA SER A 44 -13.95 -24.03 -21.73
C SER A 44 -13.95 -24.28 -23.24
N SER A 45 -14.07 -23.23 -24.05
CA SER A 45 -14.03 -23.36 -25.52
C SER A 45 -12.64 -23.77 -26.01
N PHE A 46 -11.56 -23.25 -25.45
CA PHE A 46 -10.21 -23.67 -25.84
C PHE A 46 -9.86 -25.10 -25.39
N GLU A 47 -10.36 -25.53 -24.24
CA GLU A 47 -10.24 -26.93 -23.80
C GLU A 47 -11.00 -27.86 -24.74
N GLN A 48 -12.20 -27.49 -25.18
CA GLN A 48 -12.94 -28.23 -26.21
C GLN A 48 -12.18 -28.29 -27.55
N ALA A 49 -11.56 -27.19 -27.98
CA ALA A 49 -10.72 -27.20 -29.17
C ALA A 49 -9.53 -28.18 -29.00
N LEU A 50 -8.89 -28.17 -27.83
CA LEU A 50 -7.78 -29.07 -27.55
C LEU A 50 -8.23 -30.55 -27.48
N ASP A 51 -9.45 -30.84 -27.04
CA ASP A 51 -10.00 -32.20 -27.07
C ASP A 51 -10.16 -32.73 -28.51
N GLU A 52 -10.57 -31.86 -29.43
CA GLU A 52 -10.70 -32.17 -30.87
C GLU A 52 -9.33 -32.32 -31.56
N LYS A 53 -8.34 -31.51 -31.18
CA LYS A 53 -6.96 -31.59 -31.69
C LYS A 53 -5.93 -31.50 -30.55
N LYS A 54 -5.66 -32.63 -29.90
CA LYS A 54 -4.81 -32.74 -28.69
C LYS A 54 -3.38 -32.24 -28.84
N ASP A 55 -2.86 -32.22 -30.06
CA ASP A 55 -1.49 -31.79 -30.35
C ASP A 55 -1.37 -30.38 -30.91
N ASP A 56 -2.48 -29.66 -31.04
CA ASP A 56 -2.48 -28.30 -31.55
C ASP A 56 -1.76 -27.35 -30.59
N SER A 57 -0.70 -26.71 -31.07
CA SER A 57 0.15 -25.83 -30.26
C SER A 57 -0.57 -24.56 -29.84
N ASP A 58 -1.43 -24.02 -30.71
CA ASP A 58 -2.11 -22.75 -30.47
C ASP A 58 -3.20 -22.92 -29.42
N ALA A 59 -3.98 -23.99 -29.50
CA ALA A 59 -4.96 -24.34 -28.49
C ALA A 59 -4.31 -24.56 -27.10
N LYS A 60 -3.16 -25.26 -27.03
CA LYS A 60 -2.39 -25.43 -25.78
C LYS A 60 -1.99 -24.08 -25.17
N VAL A 61 -1.40 -23.20 -25.98
CA VAL A 61 -0.99 -21.86 -25.54
C VAL A 61 -2.20 -21.05 -25.04
N LEU A 62 -3.33 -21.09 -25.75
CA LEU A 62 -4.53 -20.35 -25.35
C LEU A 62 -5.14 -20.85 -24.04
N VAL A 63 -5.17 -22.17 -23.82
CA VAL A 63 -5.59 -22.78 -22.55
C VAL A 63 -4.69 -22.30 -21.41
N GLU A 64 -3.37 -22.39 -21.58
CA GLU A 64 -2.40 -21.96 -20.56
C GLU A 64 -2.48 -20.46 -20.27
N GLN A 65 -2.56 -19.63 -21.32
CA GLN A 65 -2.62 -18.18 -21.18
C GLN A 65 -3.90 -17.75 -20.46
N THR A 66 -5.02 -18.38 -20.81
CA THR A 66 -6.33 -18.07 -20.23
C THR A 66 -6.40 -18.51 -18.77
N LYS A 67 -5.81 -19.66 -18.41
CA LYS A 67 -5.64 -20.09 -17.01
C LYS A 67 -4.83 -19.07 -16.20
N ALA A 68 -3.73 -18.57 -16.75
CA ALA A 68 -2.93 -17.54 -16.09
C ALA A 68 -3.72 -16.23 -15.91
N MET A 69 -4.54 -15.83 -16.90
CA MET A 69 -5.40 -14.65 -16.80
C MET A 69 -6.48 -14.80 -15.71
N ILE A 70 -7.12 -15.98 -15.64
CA ILE A 70 -8.12 -16.27 -14.60
C ILE A 70 -7.50 -16.17 -13.20
N GLU A 71 -6.31 -16.75 -13.01
CA GLU A 71 -5.61 -16.67 -11.71
C GLU A 71 -5.23 -15.23 -11.37
N ALA A 72 -4.73 -14.45 -12.34
CA ALA A 72 -4.40 -13.04 -12.13
C ALA A 72 -5.63 -12.22 -11.68
N VAL A 73 -6.78 -12.43 -12.32
CA VAL A 73 -8.05 -11.77 -11.96
C VAL A 73 -8.52 -12.21 -10.58
N LYS A 74 -8.44 -13.49 -10.24
CA LYS A 74 -8.78 -14.00 -8.92
C LYS A 74 -7.91 -13.38 -7.82
N LEU A 75 -6.59 -13.33 -8.01
CA LEU A 75 -5.67 -12.68 -7.07
C LEU A 75 -5.98 -11.19 -6.89
N LYS A 76 -6.36 -10.50 -7.97
CA LYS A 76 -6.83 -9.11 -7.92
C LYS A 76 -8.07 -8.95 -7.04
N GLU A 77 -9.05 -9.85 -7.18
CA GLU A 77 -10.28 -9.87 -6.38
C GLU A 77 -10.01 -10.19 -4.90
N GLU A 78 -9.05 -11.07 -4.63
CA GLU A 78 -8.54 -11.39 -3.29
C GLU A 78 -7.63 -10.30 -2.69
N THR A 79 -7.44 -9.17 -3.38
CA THR A 79 -6.58 -8.04 -2.96
C THR A 79 -5.09 -8.36 -2.81
N LYS A 80 -4.63 -9.48 -3.38
CA LYS A 80 -3.23 -9.90 -3.48
C LYS A 80 -2.58 -9.22 -4.69
N ILE A 81 -2.31 -7.92 -4.55
CA ILE A 81 -1.98 -7.03 -5.66
C ILE A 81 -0.67 -7.44 -6.34
N GLU A 82 0.36 -7.72 -5.54
CA GLU A 82 1.70 -8.05 -5.97
C GLU A 82 1.73 -9.40 -6.72
N GLU A 83 1.04 -10.43 -6.21
CA GLU A 83 0.89 -11.72 -6.87
C GLU A 83 0.04 -11.62 -8.15
N SER A 84 -0.98 -10.78 -8.13
CA SER A 84 -1.81 -10.50 -9.31
C SER A 84 -0.99 -9.85 -10.43
N ILE A 85 -0.13 -8.88 -10.10
CA ILE A 85 0.81 -8.25 -11.05
C ILE A 85 1.72 -9.31 -11.69
N LYS A 86 2.36 -10.16 -10.90
CA LYS A 86 3.22 -11.25 -11.41
C LYS A 86 2.45 -12.20 -12.32
N SER A 87 1.20 -12.49 -11.99
CA SER A 87 0.33 -13.34 -12.81
C SER A 87 -0.08 -12.68 -14.12
N PHE A 88 -0.37 -11.38 -14.13
CA PHE A 88 -0.58 -10.62 -15.38
C PHE A 88 0.68 -10.54 -16.23
N GLU A 89 1.86 -10.38 -15.63
CA GLU A 89 3.13 -10.44 -16.37
C GLU A 89 3.35 -11.78 -17.06
N LYS A 90 2.97 -12.89 -16.41
CA LYS A 90 3.00 -14.23 -17.02
C LYS A 90 2.11 -14.30 -18.27
N VAL A 91 0.92 -13.70 -18.23
CA VAL A 91 0.01 -13.62 -19.40
C VAL A 91 0.64 -12.83 -20.54
N GLU A 92 1.27 -11.70 -20.23
CA GLU A 92 1.90 -10.81 -21.21
C GLU A 92 3.13 -11.43 -21.88
N ASN A 93 3.93 -12.15 -21.11
CA ASN A 93 5.19 -12.73 -21.57
C ASN A 93 5.02 -14.13 -22.20
N MET A 94 3.78 -14.61 -22.35
CA MET A 94 3.54 -15.92 -22.95
C MET A 94 3.87 -15.89 -24.44
N LYS A 95 4.84 -16.73 -24.83
CA LYS A 95 5.28 -16.85 -26.23
C LYS A 95 4.13 -17.32 -27.11
N ASN A 96 3.96 -16.68 -28.27
CA ASN A 96 2.86 -16.92 -29.21
C ASN A 96 1.46 -16.74 -28.57
N GLY A 97 1.37 -15.98 -27.48
CA GLY A 97 0.12 -15.70 -26.80
C GLY A 97 -0.83 -14.84 -27.65
N ASN A 98 -2.10 -14.89 -27.28
CA ASN A 98 -3.16 -14.07 -27.84
C ASN A 98 -2.97 -12.59 -27.49
N THR A 99 -3.00 -11.73 -28.51
CA THR A 99 -2.78 -10.29 -28.36
C THR A 99 -3.87 -9.58 -27.55
N THR A 100 -5.12 -10.07 -27.59
CA THR A 100 -6.21 -9.54 -26.76
C THR A 100 -5.95 -9.77 -25.28
N LEU A 101 -5.55 -11.00 -24.90
CA LEU A 101 -5.17 -11.31 -23.52
C LEU A 101 -3.96 -10.51 -23.05
N ILE A 102 -2.93 -10.38 -23.88
CA ILE A 102 -1.74 -9.58 -23.57
C ILE A 102 -2.14 -8.12 -23.30
N LYS A 103 -2.99 -7.53 -24.16
CA LYS A 103 -3.47 -6.16 -23.98
C LYS A 103 -4.26 -5.99 -22.68
N GLN A 104 -5.21 -6.87 -22.42
CA GLN A 104 -6.05 -6.82 -21.23
C GLN A 104 -5.22 -7.00 -19.95
N ALA A 105 -4.26 -7.94 -19.93
CA ALA A 105 -3.36 -8.14 -18.81
C ALA A 105 -2.50 -6.90 -18.54
N LYS A 106 -1.96 -6.28 -19.61
CA LYS A 106 -1.16 -5.04 -19.50
C LYS A 106 -1.96 -3.87 -18.92
N GLU A 107 -3.20 -3.69 -19.35
CA GLU A 107 -4.10 -2.65 -18.83
C GLU A 107 -4.34 -2.86 -17.33
N GLU A 108 -4.69 -4.09 -16.92
CA GLU A 108 -4.94 -4.45 -15.52
C GLU A 108 -3.69 -4.30 -14.66
N ARG A 109 -2.54 -4.81 -15.11
CA ARG A 109 -1.26 -4.67 -14.41
C ARG A 109 -0.90 -3.20 -14.20
N THR A 110 -1.07 -2.36 -15.23
CA THR A 110 -0.79 -0.92 -15.14
C THR A 110 -1.66 -0.25 -14.08
N ALA A 111 -2.95 -0.60 -14.01
CA ALA A 111 -3.85 -0.09 -12.98
C ALA A 111 -3.43 -0.55 -11.56
N LEU A 112 -2.96 -1.80 -11.42
CA LEU A 112 -2.45 -2.31 -10.14
C LEU A 112 -1.15 -1.63 -9.70
N LEU A 113 -0.21 -1.39 -10.62
CA LEU A 113 1.01 -0.64 -10.33
C LEU A 113 0.71 0.79 -9.85
N ALA A 114 -0.27 1.46 -10.44
CA ALA A 114 -0.71 2.77 -9.97
C ALA A 114 -1.27 2.73 -8.54
N ILE A 115 -1.92 1.63 -8.14
CA ILE A 115 -2.38 1.44 -6.75
C ILE A 115 -1.19 1.24 -5.80
N LEU A 116 -0.17 0.46 -6.19
CA LEU A 116 1.04 0.30 -5.38
C LEU A 116 1.76 1.64 -5.16
N GLU A 117 1.86 2.46 -6.21
CA GLU A 117 2.47 3.78 -6.09
C GLU A 117 1.68 4.69 -5.15
N GLN A 118 0.34 4.66 -5.22
CA GLN A 118 -0.51 5.38 -4.26
C GLN A 118 -0.30 4.89 -2.83
N LYS A 119 -0.26 3.56 -2.62
CA LYS A 119 0.01 2.96 -1.30
C LYS A 119 1.35 3.46 -0.73
N LYS A 120 2.41 3.47 -1.55
CA LYS A 120 3.72 3.99 -1.18
C LYS A 120 3.64 5.46 -0.75
N LYS A 121 3.04 6.31 -1.59
CA LYS A 121 2.84 7.74 -1.29
C LYS A 121 2.09 7.95 0.03
N TYR A 122 1.03 7.18 0.30
CA TYR A 122 0.26 7.30 1.54
C TYR A 122 1.04 6.80 2.76
N SER A 123 1.85 5.75 2.61
CA SER A 123 2.75 5.29 3.66
C SER A 123 3.76 6.37 4.08
N GLU A 124 4.37 7.05 3.11
CA GLU A 124 5.29 8.16 3.35
C GLU A 124 4.59 9.34 4.05
N GLN A 125 3.37 9.68 3.63
CA GLN A 125 2.57 10.72 4.27
C GLN A 125 2.23 10.39 5.72
N LEU A 126 1.84 9.15 6.01
CA LEU A 126 1.59 8.70 7.38
C LEU A 126 2.84 8.82 8.25
N THR A 127 3.99 8.37 7.75
CA THR A 127 5.28 8.47 8.47
C THR A 127 5.63 9.93 8.77
N LYS A 128 5.51 10.81 7.78
CA LYS A 128 5.74 12.25 7.97
C LYS A 128 4.78 12.86 8.98
N SER A 129 3.50 12.47 8.95
CA SER A 129 2.51 12.93 9.92
C SER A 129 2.83 12.47 11.34
N GLU A 130 3.28 11.23 11.53
CA GLU A 130 3.74 10.73 12.84
C GLU A 130 4.93 11.52 13.38
N GLU A 131 5.90 11.85 12.52
CA GLU A 131 7.04 12.69 12.88
C GLU A 131 6.58 14.09 13.31
N LEU A 132 5.67 14.72 12.56
CA LEU A 132 5.10 16.03 12.91
C LEU A 132 4.34 15.99 14.24
N ILE A 133 3.57 14.92 14.49
CA ILE A 133 2.87 14.71 15.77
C ILE A 133 3.88 14.63 16.92
N SER A 134 4.97 13.88 16.76
CA SER A 134 6.02 13.76 17.79
C SER A 134 6.67 15.11 18.14
N LYS A 135 6.77 16.00 17.15
CA LYS A 135 7.28 17.37 17.29
C LYS A 135 6.22 18.36 17.77
N LYS A 136 5.01 17.89 18.10
CA LYS A 136 3.81 18.69 18.43
C LYS A 136 3.40 19.68 17.34
N ASN A 137 3.82 19.44 16.09
CA ASN A 137 3.41 20.24 14.95
C ASN A 137 2.08 19.70 14.39
N TYR A 138 1.03 19.88 15.18
CA TYR A 138 -0.28 19.27 14.93
C TYR A 138 -1.02 19.87 13.73
N ALA A 139 -0.81 21.15 13.44
CA ALA A 139 -1.48 21.82 12.33
C ALA A 139 -1.07 21.21 10.98
N GLU A 140 0.23 21.09 10.72
CA GLU A 140 0.75 20.47 9.49
C GLU A 140 0.40 18.99 9.41
N ALA A 141 0.48 18.26 10.53
CA ALA A 141 0.10 16.84 10.57
C ALA A 141 -1.36 16.64 10.16
N ARG A 142 -2.28 17.46 10.68
CA ARG A 142 -3.72 17.40 10.36
C ARG A 142 -4.00 17.70 8.89
N GLU A 143 -3.29 18.65 8.29
CA GLU A 143 -3.48 18.97 6.87
C GLU A 143 -3.19 17.75 5.99
N ILE A 144 -2.04 17.10 6.21
CA ILE A 144 -1.65 15.88 5.48
C ILE A 144 -2.67 14.76 5.74
N LEU A 145 -3.01 14.50 7.00
CA LEU A 145 -3.91 13.40 7.37
C LEU A 145 -5.33 13.60 6.84
N ASN A 146 -5.90 14.80 6.93
CA ASN A 146 -7.24 15.08 6.41
C ASN A 146 -7.30 14.92 4.89
N LYS A 147 -6.24 15.34 4.19
CA LYS A 147 -6.12 15.11 2.75
C LYS A 147 -6.08 13.61 2.43
N LEU A 148 -5.26 12.85 3.16
CA LEU A 148 -5.18 11.40 3.01
C LEU A 148 -6.54 10.74 3.27
N VAL A 149 -7.26 11.13 4.33
CA VAL A 149 -8.62 10.63 4.63
C VAL A 149 -9.58 10.94 3.47
N ALA A 150 -9.56 12.16 2.95
CA ALA A 150 -10.43 12.56 1.85
C ALA A 150 -10.15 11.79 0.54
N GLU A 151 -8.87 11.51 0.24
CA GLU A 151 -8.46 10.77 -0.95
C GLU A 151 -8.73 9.25 -0.84
N THR A 152 -8.83 8.70 0.38
CA THR A 152 -8.89 7.25 0.60
C THR A 152 -10.24 6.71 1.08
N LYS A 153 -11.15 7.57 1.58
CA LYS A 153 -12.40 7.16 2.24
C LYS A 153 -13.30 6.23 1.43
N ASP A 154 -13.30 6.36 0.10
CA ASP A 154 -14.21 5.61 -0.78
C ASP A 154 -13.50 4.45 -1.50
N ASN A 155 -12.21 4.24 -1.24
CA ASN A 155 -11.42 3.20 -1.91
C ASN A 155 -11.13 2.02 -0.97
N LYS A 156 -11.85 0.91 -1.16
CA LYS A 156 -11.69 -0.32 -0.38
C LYS A 156 -10.25 -0.86 -0.36
N LYS A 157 -9.47 -0.67 -1.44
CA LYS A 157 -8.07 -1.12 -1.52
C LYS A 157 -7.10 -0.27 -0.68
N LEU A 158 -7.56 0.88 -0.20
CA LEU A 158 -6.81 1.86 0.60
C LEU A 158 -7.40 2.05 1.99
N GLU A 159 -8.35 1.19 2.39
CA GLU A 159 -9.09 1.30 3.66
C GLU A 159 -8.15 1.32 4.89
N GLU A 160 -7.06 0.55 4.83
CA GLU A 160 -6.06 0.52 5.89
C GLU A 160 -5.41 1.90 6.12
N TYR A 161 -5.04 2.59 5.04
CA TYR A 161 -4.43 3.92 5.09
C TYR A 161 -5.41 4.96 5.64
N ASN A 162 -6.69 4.86 5.23
CA ASN A 162 -7.75 5.71 5.77
C ASN A 162 -7.88 5.53 7.29
N LYS A 163 -7.98 4.29 7.76
CA LYS A 163 -8.09 3.95 9.19
C LYS A 163 -6.91 4.46 9.99
N LYS A 164 -5.68 4.26 9.51
CA LYS A 164 -4.46 4.79 10.14
C LYS A 164 -4.51 6.31 10.24
N ALA A 165 -4.89 7.00 9.16
CA ALA A 165 -4.96 8.46 9.17
C ALA A 165 -6.03 9.01 10.13
N VAL A 166 -7.23 8.43 10.15
CA VAL A 166 -8.29 8.79 11.11
C VAL A 166 -7.85 8.55 12.55
N GLY A 167 -7.14 7.45 12.81
CA GLY A 167 -6.56 7.14 14.12
C GLY A 167 -5.58 8.21 14.58
N LEU A 168 -4.67 8.63 13.70
CA LEU A 168 -3.70 9.70 13.99
C LEU A 168 -4.40 11.06 14.23
N VAL A 169 -5.42 11.41 13.45
CA VAL A 169 -6.21 12.63 13.70
C VAL A 169 -6.88 12.60 15.07
N THR A 170 -7.38 11.43 15.49
CA THR A 170 -7.98 11.23 16.81
C THR A 170 -6.95 11.39 17.92
N LYS A 171 -5.76 10.80 17.77
CA LYS A 171 -4.64 10.94 18.71
C LYS A 171 -4.25 12.41 18.91
N ILE A 172 -4.17 13.20 17.83
CA ILE A 172 -3.89 14.64 17.93
C ILE A 172 -4.97 15.35 18.76
N ASN A 173 -6.26 15.06 18.54
CA ASN A 173 -7.35 15.66 19.32
C ASN A 173 -7.20 15.38 20.83
N GLU A 174 -6.80 14.16 21.19
CA GLU A 174 -6.62 13.73 22.58
C GLU A 174 -5.41 14.40 23.24
N GLU A 175 -4.27 14.45 22.54
CA GLU A 175 -3.06 15.12 23.04
C GLU A 175 -3.30 16.62 23.26
N GLU A 176 -3.99 17.31 22.35
CA GLU A 176 -4.33 18.73 22.51
C GLU A 176 -5.32 18.98 23.65
N LYS A 177 -6.23 18.03 23.93
CA LYS A 177 -7.15 18.13 25.06
C LYS A 177 -6.43 17.95 26.40
N ASN A 178 -5.52 16.98 26.48
CA ASN A 178 -4.75 16.70 27.69
C ASN A 178 -3.74 17.83 28.00
N ALA A 179 -3.13 18.42 26.97
CA ALA A 179 -2.26 19.59 27.12
C ALA A 179 -3.00 20.83 27.67
N LYS A 180 -4.32 20.95 27.42
CA LYS A 180 -5.16 22.03 27.96
C LYS A 180 -5.60 21.80 29.41
N SER A 181 -5.61 20.55 29.89
CA SER A 181 -5.99 20.21 31.28
C SER A 181 -4.86 20.31 32.31
N GLU A 182 -3.59 20.45 31.88
CA GLU A 182 -2.43 20.60 32.78
C GLU A 182 -2.12 22.07 33.16
N SER A 183 -2.95 23.02 32.75
CA SER A 183 -2.87 24.41 33.24
C SER A 183 -3.61 24.55 34.59
N PRO A 184 -2.97 25.04 35.68
CA PRO A 184 -3.66 25.20 36.95
C PRO A 184 -4.77 26.25 36.80
N THR A 185 -5.98 25.82 37.12
CA THR A 185 -7.21 26.62 37.06
C THR A 185 -7.14 27.81 38.02
N LYS A 186 -7.51 29.01 37.55
CA LYS A 186 -8.22 29.96 38.40
C LYS A 186 -9.56 30.28 37.73
N ALA A 187 -10.61 29.83 38.40
CA ALA A 187 -11.99 29.87 37.95
C ALA A 187 -12.56 31.30 37.96
N GLN A 188 -13.46 31.60 37.01
CA GLN A 188 -14.81 32.04 37.38
C GLN A 188 -15.81 31.83 36.23
N LYS A 189 -16.91 31.16 36.57
CA LYS A 189 -18.14 31.02 35.78
C LYS A 189 -18.84 32.39 35.66
N THR A 190 -19.38 32.73 34.49
CA THR A 190 -20.83 32.96 34.28
C THR A 190 -21.19 33.11 32.79
N THR A 191 -22.21 32.33 32.41
CA THR A 191 -23.27 32.51 31.38
C THR A 191 -23.28 33.67 30.38
N ALA A 192 -23.62 33.28 29.14
CA ALA A 192 -24.52 33.90 28.15
C ALA A 192 -23.96 34.81 27.02
N VAL A 193 -24.02 34.27 25.79
CA VAL A 193 -24.77 34.79 24.61
C VAL A 193 -24.44 36.21 24.07
N THR A 194 -23.84 36.23 22.86
CA THR A 194 -24.19 37.06 21.67
C THR A 194 -23.78 38.55 21.58
N THR A 195 -22.96 38.82 20.55
CA THR A 195 -23.01 39.95 19.56
C THR A 195 -22.57 41.38 19.93
N GLN A 196 -21.54 41.81 19.18
CA GLN A 196 -21.22 43.12 18.57
C GLN A 196 -21.34 44.47 19.33
N LYS A 197 -20.29 45.27 19.08
CA LYS A 197 -20.27 46.70 18.67
C LYS A 197 -19.97 47.78 19.74
N VAL A 198 -18.78 48.37 19.56
CA VAL A 198 -18.40 49.81 19.55
C VAL A 198 -19.00 50.74 20.62
N ALA A 199 -18.14 51.41 21.40
CA ALA A 199 -17.88 52.86 21.29
C ALA A 199 -17.18 53.42 22.56
N THR A 200 -16.08 54.16 22.33
CA THR A 200 -15.65 55.41 22.99
C THR A 200 -15.76 55.57 24.52
N GLU A 201 -14.64 55.83 25.21
CA GLU A 201 -14.02 57.17 25.38
C GLU A 201 -13.23 57.29 26.70
N LYS A 202 -11.99 57.78 26.55
CA LYS A 202 -11.25 58.75 27.36
C LYS A 202 -10.78 58.47 28.80
N ASN A 203 -9.54 58.95 28.97
CA ASN A 203 -8.86 59.50 30.16
C ASN A 203 -8.21 58.49 31.11
N GLN A 204 -6.99 58.68 31.60
CA GLN A 204 -5.87 59.60 31.32
C GLN A 204 -4.72 59.14 32.25
N LYS A 205 -3.48 59.43 31.85
CA LYS A 205 -2.26 59.59 32.69
C LYS A 205 -1.72 58.36 33.43
N ALA A 206 -0.49 57.92 33.07
CA ALA A 206 0.81 58.40 33.59
C ALA A 206 1.14 57.69 34.93
N GLU A 207 2.34 57.21 35.23
CA GLU A 207 3.68 57.55 34.78
C GLU A 207 4.66 56.44 35.28
N THR A 208 5.67 56.18 34.45
CA THR A 208 7.10 55.92 34.78
C THR A 208 7.61 54.86 35.76
N GLU A 209 8.67 54.20 35.26
CA GLU A 209 9.94 53.83 35.93
C GLU A 209 9.96 52.60 36.85
N LYS A 210 10.97 51.71 36.87
CA LYS A 210 12.26 51.54 36.16
C LYS A 210 12.84 50.18 36.64
N ASN A 211 13.63 49.50 35.78
CA ASN A 211 14.87 48.74 36.08
C ASN A 211 14.87 47.63 37.16
N GLN A 212 15.61 46.51 37.11
CA GLN A 212 16.83 46.05 36.42
C GLN A 212 16.85 44.51 36.61
N LYS A 213 17.13 43.69 35.59
CA LYS A 213 18.46 43.19 35.15
C LYS A 213 19.10 42.11 36.06
N THR A 214 18.95 40.86 35.61
CA THR A 214 19.93 39.79 35.36
C THR A 214 21.14 39.52 36.29
N GLU A 215 21.33 38.20 36.54
CA GLU A 215 22.57 37.39 36.34
C GLU A 215 23.34 36.87 37.58
N THR A 216 23.72 35.58 37.56
CA THR A 216 24.94 34.87 38.08
C THR A 216 24.62 33.36 38.23
N GLU A 217 24.98 32.44 37.31
CA GLU A 217 26.22 31.65 37.11
C GLU A 217 26.61 30.53 38.15
N LYS A 218 26.64 29.27 37.63
CA LYS A 218 27.66 28.17 37.71
C LYS A 218 27.93 27.26 38.96
N ASN A 219 27.70 25.95 38.71
CA ASN A 219 28.67 24.80 38.65
C ASN A 219 28.82 23.68 39.73
N GLN A 220 28.87 22.44 39.16
CA GLN A 220 29.57 21.16 39.52
C GLN A 220 29.01 20.28 40.67
N LYS A 221 28.60 19.01 40.48
CA LYS A 221 29.19 17.72 39.98
C LYS A 221 29.83 16.88 41.11
N VAL A 222 29.63 15.54 41.04
CA VAL A 222 30.34 14.39 41.71
C VAL A 222 29.48 13.70 42.80
N GLU A 223 29.31 12.37 42.94
CA GLU A 223 29.63 11.13 42.19
C GLU A 223 28.80 9.95 42.77
N ALA A 224 28.70 8.88 41.98
CA ALA A 224 28.77 7.46 42.35
C ALA A 224 28.08 6.94 43.62
N GLU A 225 26.94 6.24 43.44
CA GLU A 225 26.58 5.04 44.22
C GLU A 225 25.34 4.33 43.62
N LYS A 226 25.49 3.61 42.50
CA LYS A 226 24.56 2.52 42.13
C LYS A 226 25.04 1.63 40.98
N ASN A 227 26.23 1.04 41.10
CA ASN A 227 26.63 -0.07 40.24
C ASN A 227 26.96 -1.28 41.10
N GLN A 228 26.00 -2.21 41.22
CA GLN A 228 26.27 -3.67 41.31
C GLN A 228 25.01 -4.57 41.31
N LYS A 229 23.84 -4.11 40.81
CA LYS A 229 22.65 -4.98 40.70
C LYS A 229 21.87 -4.83 39.39
N THR A 230 22.57 -4.63 38.26
CA THR A 230 21.93 -4.43 36.95
C THR A 230 22.75 -4.96 35.77
N GLU A 231 23.55 -6.03 35.96
CA GLU A 231 24.36 -6.59 34.86
C GLU A 231 23.94 -7.97 34.36
N THR A 232 22.97 -8.64 35.01
CA THR A 232 22.56 -10.00 34.59
C THR A 232 21.17 -10.06 33.92
N GLU A 233 20.35 -9.01 34.00
CA GLU A 233 19.00 -8.98 33.37
C GLU A 233 18.90 -8.11 32.10
N LYS A 234 19.91 -7.28 31.78
CA LYS A 234 19.91 -6.41 30.59
C LYS A 234 20.27 -7.09 29.26
N LYS A 235 20.71 -8.36 29.27
CA LYS A 235 21.12 -9.06 28.04
C LYS A 235 20.00 -9.82 27.32
N GLN A 236 18.82 -10.01 27.92
CA GLN A 236 17.75 -10.79 27.29
C GLN A 236 16.85 -10.00 26.31
N ASN A 237 16.88 -8.67 26.34
CA ASN A 237 16.05 -7.82 25.46
C ASN A 237 16.84 -6.83 24.60
N ALA A 238 18.16 -7.00 24.48
CA ALA A 238 18.95 -6.16 23.58
C ALA A 238 18.53 -6.42 22.12
N PHE A 239 18.21 -5.36 21.38
CA PHE A 239 17.92 -5.47 19.96
C PHE A 239 19.21 -5.74 19.17
N THR A 240 19.41 -7.00 18.82
CA THR A 240 20.57 -7.51 18.07
C THR A 240 20.24 -7.70 16.59
N PHE A 241 21.27 -7.79 15.76
CA PHE A 241 21.12 -8.13 14.34
C PHE A 241 20.45 -9.50 14.14
N GLU A 242 20.75 -10.49 15.00
CA GLU A 242 20.07 -11.80 14.98
C GLU A 242 18.55 -11.67 15.18
N LYS A 243 18.12 -10.87 16.16
CA LYS A 243 16.71 -10.61 16.43
C LYS A 243 16.03 -9.88 15.26
N ALA A 244 16.76 -8.99 14.60
CA ALA A 244 16.27 -8.31 13.41
C ALA A 244 16.08 -9.25 12.20
N LYS A 245 16.97 -10.23 12.01
CA LYS A 245 16.79 -11.28 10.99
C LYS A 245 15.55 -12.13 11.27
N GLU A 246 15.30 -12.44 12.54
CA GLU A 246 14.13 -13.22 12.96
C GLU A 246 12.82 -12.50 12.62
N TYR A 247 12.75 -11.17 12.77
CA TYR A 247 11.59 -10.39 12.34
C TYR A 247 11.32 -10.55 10.84
N ILE A 248 12.35 -10.41 9.98
CA ILE A 248 12.20 -10.62 8.53
C ILE A 248 11.76 -12.06 8.23
N LYS A 249 12.39 -13.05 8.86
CA LYS A 249 12.05 -14.47 8.65
C LYS A 249 10.59 -14.77 9.03
N ASN A 250 10.10 -14.19 10.11
CA ASN A 250 8.72 -14.39 10.58
C ASN A 250 7.68 -13.70 9.68
N GLU A 251 8.01 -12.52 9.14
CA GLU A 251 7.13 -11.76 8.25
C GLU A 251 6.97 -12.45 6.89
N TYR A 252 8.09 -12.79 6.26
CA TYR A 252 8.11 -13.30 4.87
C TYR A 252 8.09 -14.83 4.78
N LYS A 253 8.33 -15.55 5.88
CA LYS A 253 8.33 -17.03 5.97
C LYS A 253 9.26 -17.72 4.95
N GLU A 254 10.34 -17.06 4.58
CA GLU A 254 11.35 -17.54 3.64
C GLU A 254 12.75 -17.49 4.28
N ASP A 255 13.66 -18.34 3.77
CA ASP A 255 15.06 -18.36 4.16
C ASP A 255 15.91 -17.52 3.19
N TYR A 256 16.44 -16.41 3.71
CA TYR A 256 17.31 -15.48 2.99
C TYR A 256 18.76 -15.52 3.48
N ASP A 257 19.68 -15.09 2.63
CA ASP A 257 21.00 -14.63 3.04
C ASP A 257 20.91 -13.17 3.48
N TYR A 258 21.34 -12.88 4.71
CA TYR A 258 21.24 -11.55 5.32
C TYR A 258 22.62 -10.88 5.39
N THR A 259 22.70 -9.64 4.92
CA THR A 259 23.89 -8.79 5.06
C THR A 259 23.51 -7.52 5.81
N LEU A 260 24.19 -7.24 6.92
CA LEU A 260 24.05 -5.97 7.62
C LEU A 260 24.75 -4.87 6.80
N GLU A 261 23.99 -3.86 6.36
CA GLU A 261 24.55 -2.70 5.66
C GLU A 261 24.84 -1.55 6.61
N ASN A 262 23.92 -1.27 7.55
CA ASN A 262 24.05 -0.13 8.44
C ASN A 262 23.29 -0.32 9.76
N THR A 263 23.70 0.40 10.79
CA THR A 263 22.99 0.52 12.07
C THR A 263 22.76 1.99 12.35
N GLN A 264 21.51 2.38 12.56
CA GLN A 264 21.14 3.79 12.73
C GLN A 264 20.06 3.94 13.80
N VAL A 265 19.79 5.18 14.18
CA VAL A 265 18.67 5.56 15.05
C VAL A 265 17.79 6.54 14.30
N GLU A 266 16.50 6.23 14.20
CA GLU A 266 15.50 7.08 13.54
C GLU A 266 14.32 7.21 14.49
N ASN A 267 13.92 8.45 14.80
CA ASN A 267 12.87 8.77 15.77
C ASN A 267 13.09 8.14 17.16
N GLY A 268 14.35 8.10 17.62
CA GLY A 268 14.73 7.52 18.91
C GLY A 268 14.69 6.00 18.97
N LYS A 269 14.35 5.33 17.85
CA LYS A 269 14.36 3.87 17.74
C LYS A 269 15.58 3.40 16.97
N LYS A 270 16.27 2.39 17.51
CA LYS A 270 17.37 1.75 16.78
C LYS A 270 16.83 0.88 15.64
N TYR A 271 17.44 0.96 14.46
CA TYR A 271 17.17 0.06 13.35
C TYR A 271 18.44 -0.47 12.69
N TYR A 272 18.33 -1.64 12.06
CA TYR A 272 19.33 -2.21 11.17
C TYR A 272 18.86 -2.11 9.72
N GLN A 273 19.71 -1.62 8.84
CA GLN A 273 19.52 -1.73 7.40
C GLN A 273 20.11 -3.06 6.93
N ILE A 274 19.27 -3.95 6.43
CA ILE A 274 19.61 -5.34 6.12
C ILE A 274 19.31 -5.61 4.65
N ARG A 275 20.32 -5.98 3.88
CA ARG A 275 20.13 -6.53 2.54
C ARG A 275 19.82 -8.02 2.66
N VAL A 276 18.77 -8.46 1.97
CA VAL A 276 18.43 -9.89 1.85
C VAL A 276 18.64 -10.35 0.42
N ARG A 277 18.99 -11.62 0.26
CA ARG A 277 19.08 -12.31 -1.03
C ARG A 277 18.44 -13.68 -0.91
N THR A 278 17.69 -14.15 -1.91
CA THR A 278 17.19 -15.52 -1.87
C THR A 278 18.33 -16.51 -2.01
N THR A 279 18.24 -17.62 -1.28
CA THR A 279 19.23 -18.69 -1.29
C THR A 279 19.12 -19.61 -2.52
N TYR A 280 18.04 -19.52 -3.29
CA TYR A 280 17.83 -20.26 -4.53
C TYR A 280 18.12 -19.44 -5.79
N LYS A 281 18.64 -20.11 -6.82
CA LYS A 281 18.86 -19.52 -8.15
C LYS A 281 17.56 -19.55 -8.94
N ILE A 282 17.21 -18.42 -9.55
CA ILE A 282 16.13 -18.39 -10.56
C ILE A 282 16.73 -18.88 -11.87
N GLU A 283 16.12 -19.90 -12.46
CA GLU A 283 16.58 -20.49 -13.72
C GLU A 283 16.59 -19.42 -14.83
N GLY A 284 17.77 -19.14 -15.40
CA GLY A 284 17.97 -18.08 -16.39
C GLY A 284 18.50 -16.74 -15.85
N ALA A 285 18.62 -16.54 -14.54
CA ALA A 285 19.22 -15.34 -13.95
C ALA A 285 20.71 -15.55 -13.62
N ALA A 286 21.55 -14.55 -13.91
CA ALA A 286 23.00 -14.58 -13.65
C ALA A 286 23.38 -14.41 -12.15
N GLY A 287 22.42 -14.49 -11.23
CA GLY A 287 22.64 -14.26 -9.80
C GLY A 287 21.57 -14.92 -8.92
N PRO A 288 21.74 -14.89 -7.59
CA PRO A 288 20.68 -15.31 -6.67
C PRO A 288 19.41 -14.51 -6.96
N GLY A 289 18.25 -15.16 -6.87
CA GLY A 289 16.95 -14.49 -6.98
C GLY A 289 16.79 -13.36 -5.96
N PHE A 290 15.73 -12.57 -6.13
CA PHE A 290 15.28 -11.42 -5.32
C PHE A 290 16.31 -10.84 -4.32
N THR A 291 16.76 -9.62 -4.59
CA THR A 291 17.56 -8.81 -3.66
C THR A 291 16.73 -7.62 -3.18
N GLY A 292 16.50 -7.52 -1.87
CA GLY A 292 15.80 -6.39 -1.24
C GLY A 292 16.63 -5.79 -0.11
N VAL A 293 16.37 -4.55 0.28
CA VAL A 293 17.00 -3.90 1.44
C VAL A 293 15.91 -3.48 2.41
N PHE A 294 16.07 -3.75 3.70
CA PHE A 294 15.05 -3.53 4.73
C PHE A 294 15.59 -2.69 5.87
N LYS A 295 14.81 -1.75 6.39
CA LYS A 295 15.00 -1.21 7.74
C LYS A 295 14.22 -2.08 8.72
N VAL A 296 14.89 -2.62 9.72
CA VAL A 296 14.27 -3.40 10.79
C VAL A 296 14.50 -2.69 12.11
N PHE A 297 13.42 -2.27 12.76
CA PHE A 297 13.43 -1.51 14.01
C PHE A 297 13.37 -2.42 15.23
N GLU A 298 13.79 -1.89 16.38
CA GLU A 298 13.83 -2.65 17.64
C GLU A 298 12.46 -3.12 18.15
N ASP A 299 11.39 -2.46 17.73
CA ASP A 299 10.01 -2.81 18.04
C ASP A 299 9.40 -3.86 17.08
N GLY A 300 10.17 -4.35 16.10
CA GLY A 300 9.71 -5.32 15.12
C GLY A 300 9.18 -4.73 13.82
N THR A 301 9.13 -3.40 13.68
CA THR A 301 8.71 -2.77 12.43
C THR A 301 9.71 -3.07 11.31
N ILE A 302 9.21 -3.45 10.14
CA ILE A 302 10.02 -3.73 8.94
C ILE A 302 9.57 -2.79 7.82
N ILE A 303 10.52 -2.12 7.17
CA ILE A 303 10.27 -1.25 6.01
C ILE A 303 11.19 -1.67 4.87
N GLU A 304 10.62 -2.07 3.74
CA GLU A 304 11.37 -2.36 2.52
C GLU A 304 11.79 -1.06 1.80
N LEU A 305 13.09 -0.93 1.54
CA LEU A 305 13.71 0.16 0.81
C LEU A 305 13.83 -0.25 -0.67
N HIS A 306 13.18 0.51 -1.54
CA HIS A 306 13.22 0.37 -3.00
C HIS A 306 14.23 1.34 -3.61
#